data_AF-A0A8J7PJK5-F1
#
_entry.id   AF-A0A8J7PJK5-F1
#
_cell.length_a   1.000
_cell.length_b   1.000
_cell.length_c   1.000
_cell.angle_alpha   90.00
_cell.angle_beta   90.00
_cell.angle_gamma   90.00
#
_symmetry.space_group_name_H-M   'P 1'
#
loop_
_entity.id
_entity.type
_entity.pdbx_description
1 polymer ?
#
loop_
_entity_poly.entity_id
_entity_poly.type
_entity_poly.pdbx_seq_one_letter_code
_entity_poly.pdbx_strand_id
1 'polypeptide(L)'
;MRTFKACLAALTLLAACTAGAAEVKPYLDASAVDLLHILPPPPADDSAQTLKELGEILTIQVARTPAMADRARADSEESIWRFADVLGEKFNAASLPKLAALSERLIKTEDVVVKPAKKGFNRPRPYVLNKLVEPLRAGTSSTPSGAWPSGHTTLGTLMGIVLANMLPEKKAELMHRAWEYGDNRVIAGVHYRSDVEMGRIAGSVIAASLTTRPEYKSEFTAAQKELRAVLGLPAAP
;
A
#
# COMPACT_ATOMS: atom_id res chain seq x y z
N MET A 1 64.65 -16.59 -45.00
CA MET A 1 63.20 -16.79 -45.24
C MET A 1 62.76 -17.88 -44.26
N ARG A 2 61.87 -17.72 -43.28
CA ARG A 2 60.75 -16.79 -42.99
C ARG A 2 60.68 -16.61 -41.46
N THR A 3 60.48 -15.39 -40.99
CA THR A 3 60.24 -15.06 -39.59
C THR A 3 58.74 -15.16 -39.28
N PHE A 4 58.37 -15.92 -38.24
CA PHE A 4 57.01 -15.99 -37.72
C PHE A 4 56.73 -14.74 -36.87
N LYS A 5 55.72 -13.94 -37.26
CA LYS A 5 55.14 -12.90 -36.41
C LYS A 5 53.92 -13.48 -35.70
N ALA A 6 53.97 -13.53 -34.38
CA ALA A 6 52.82 -13.82 -33.53
C ALA A 6 51.94 -12.56 -33.43
N CYS A 7 50.67 -12.66 -33.84
CA CYS A 7 49.65 -11.65 -33.56
C CYS A 7 48.97 -12.01 -32.22
N LEU A 8 49.14 -11.16 -31.23
CA LEU A 8 48.43 -11.22 -29.95
C LEU A 8 47.14 -10.40 -30.09
N ALA A 9 45.98 -11.05 -30.07
CA ALA A 9 44.68 -10.38 -30.03
C ALA A 9 44.36 -10.00 -28.57
N ALA A 10 44.26 -8.70 -28.28
CA ALA A 10 43.83 -8.21 -26.99
C ALA A 10 42.30 -8.28 -26.89
N LEU A 11 41.79 -9.20 -26.06
CA LEU A 11 40.38 -9.27 -25.69
C LEU A 11 40.13 -8.26 -24.55
N THR A 12 39.42 -7.17 -24.84
CA THR A 12 38.93 -6.24 -23.81
C THR A 12 37.62 -6.79 -23.25
N LEU A 13 37.66 -7.31 -22.01
CA LEU A 13 36.44 -7.63 -21.27
C LEU A 13 35.77 -6.32 -20.82
N LEU A 14 34.62 -5.99 -21.41
CA LEU A 14 33.67 -5.06 -20.78
C LEU A 14 33.09 -5.75 -19.54
N ALA A 15 33.52 -5.33 -18.36
CA ALA A 15 32.84 -5.65 -17.12
C ALA A 15 31.54 -4.83 -17.04
N ALA A 16 30.41 -5.46 -17.34
CA ALA A 16 29.10 -4.89 -17.05
C ALA A 16 28.88 -4.93 -15.53
N CYS A 17 29.05 -3.78 -14.87
CA CYS A 17 28.59 -3.59 -13.49
C CYS A 17 27.05 -3.62 -13.47
N THR A 18 26.46 -4.79 -13.25
CA THR A 18 25.08 -4.87 -12.77
C THR A 18 25.10 -4.50 -11.29
N ALA A 19 25.02 -3.20 -10.98
CA ALA A 19 24.69 -2.76 -9.64
C ALA A 19 23.29 -3.29 -9.32
N GLY A 20 23.19 -4.35 -8.51
CA GLY A 20 21.92 -4.83 -8.01
C GLY A 20 21.23 -3.70 -7.25
N ALA A 21 19.96 -3.44 -7.56
CA ALA A 21 19.17 -2.46 -6.82
C ALA A 21 19.24 -2.80 -5.33
N ALA A 22 19.68 -1.85 -4.51
CA ALA A 22 19.78 -2.04 -3.07
C ALA A 22 18.39 -2.38 -2.50
N GLU A 23 18.34 -3.35 -1.58
CA GLU A 23 17.09 -3.76 -0.94
C GLU A 23 16.42 -2.59 -0.21
N VAL A 24 15.13 -2.36 -0.48
CA VAL A 24 14.32 -1.33 0.17
C VAL A 24 14.15 -1.69 1.65
N LYS A 25 14.67 -0.84 2.55
CA LYS A 25 14.57 -1.04 4.01
C LYS A 25 13.35 -0.33 4.60
N PRO A 26 12.56 -0.98 5.47
CA PRO A 26 11.47 -0.33 6.18
C PRO A 26 12.00 0.73 7.17
N TYR A 27 11.12 1.65 7.60
CA TYR A 27 11.43 2.64 8.65
C TYR A 27 11.28 2.08 10.06
N LEU A 28 10.38 1.11 10.23
CA LEU A 28 10.05 0.46 11.48
C LEU A 28 9.44 -0.91 11.19
N ASP A 29 9.33 -1.75 12.21
CA ASP A 29 8.77 -3.10 12.12
C ASP A 29 7.81 -3.37 13.29
N ALA A 30 7.34 -4.62 13.38
CA ALA A 30 6.40 -5.04 14.41
C ALA A 30 6.94 -4.96 15.85
N SER A 31 8.26 -4.82 16.06
CA SER A 31 8.81 -4.54 17.40
C SER A 31 8.54 -3.10 17.86
N ALA A 32 8.38 -2.18 16.91
CA ALA A 32 8.04 -0.78 17.18
C ALA A 32 6.53 -0.53 17.15
N VAL A 33 5.79 -1.26 16.31
CA VAL A 33 4.33 -1.16 16.19
C VAL A 33 3.73 -2.56 16.21
N ASP A 34 3.38 -3.04 17.40
CA ASP A 34 2.83 -4.38 17.55
C ASP A 34 1.30 -4.38 17.36
N LEU A 35 0.88 -4.53 16.11
CA LEU A 35 -0.55 -4.59 15.76
C LEU A 35 -1.29 -5.80 16.35
N LEU A 36 -0.60 -6.87 16.73
CA LEU A 36 -1.24 -8.03 17.36
C LEU A 36 -1.74 -7.68 18.77
N HIS A 37 -1.03 -6.78 19.46
CA HIS A 37 -1.41 -6.29 20.78
C HIS A 37 -2.25 -5.01 20.75
N ILE A 38 -2.08 -4.17 19.73
CA ILE A 38 -2.82 -2.89 19.59
C ILE A 38 -4.27 -3.12 19.13
N LEU A 39 -4.49 -4.04 18.19
CA LEU A 39 -5.81 -4.28 17.63
C LEU A 39 -6.59 -5.29 18.47
N PRO A 40 -7.92 -5.14 18.60
CA PRO A 40 -8.75 -6.19 19.15
C PRO A 40 -8.73 -7.44 18.25
N PRO A 41 -9.06 -8.62 18.79
CA PRO A 41 -9.26 -9.80 17.96
C PRO A 41 -10.41 -9.59 16.96
N PRO A 42 -10.38 -10.26 15.80
CA PRO A 42 -11.47 -10.22 14.85
C PRO A 42 -12.77 -10.79 15.46
N PRO A 43 -13.95 -10.37 14.98
CA PRO A 43 -15.20 -11.04 15.29
C PRO A 43 -15.12 -12.53 14.93
N ALA A 44 -15.74 -13.40 15.76
CA ALA A 44 -15.81 -14.83 15.48
C ALA A 44 -16.54 -15.12 14.15
N ASP A 45 -16.17 -16.21 13.50
CA ASP A 45 -16.66 -16.56 12.15
C ASP A 45 -18.19 -16.70 12.08
N ASP A 46 -18.82 -17.22 13.14
CA ASP A 46 -20.27 -17.43 13.25
C ASP A 46 -21.01 -16.31 13.99
N SER A 47 -20.30 -15.24 14.37
CA SER A 47 -20.90 -14.12 15.11
C SER A 47 -21.93 -13.35 14.27
N ALA A 48 -22.90 -12.72 14.95
CA ALA A 48 -23.88 -11.85 14.30
C ALA A 48 -23.22 -10.72 13.49
N GLN A 49 -22.06 -10.22 13.92
CA GLN A 49 -21.28 -9.23 13.18
C GLN A 49 -20.75 -9.81 11.87
N THR A 50 -20.04 -10.94 11.90
CA THR A 50 -19.51 -11.57 10.68
C THR A 50 -20.62 -11.92 9.69
N LEU A 51 -21.75 -12.45 10.18
CA LEU A 51 -22.91 -12.76 9.33
C LEU A 51 -23.51 -11.50 8.68
N LYS A 52 -23.60 -10.39 9.43
CA LYS A 52 -24.06 -9.09 8.89
C LYS A 52 -23.12 -8.57 7.81
N GLU A 53 -21.81 -8.65 8.02
CA GLU A 53 -20.79 -8.20 7.06
C GLU A 53 -20.79 -9.06 5.78
N LEU A 54 -21.03 -10.36 5.90
CA LEU A 54 -21.25 -11.23 4.73
C LEU A 54 -22.50 -10.81 3.95
N GLY A 55 -23.60 -10.51 4.65
CA GLY A 55 -24.82 -9.98 4.03
C GLY A 55 -24.61 -8.66 3.29
N GLU A 56 -23.81 -7.75 3.88
CA GLU A 56 -23.39 -6.50 3.23
C GLU A 56 -22.62 -6.77 1.93
N ILE A 57 -21.62 -7.65 1.97
CA ILE A 57 -20.80 -7.99 0.78
C ILE A 57 -21.68 -8.58 -0.34
N LEU A 58 -22.57 -9.51 0.00
CA LEU A 58 -23.48 -10.12 -0.98
C LEU A 58 -24.46 -9.09 -1.56
N THR A 59 -24.96 -8.17 -0.74
CA THR A 59 -25.82 -7.07 -1.20
C THR A 59 -25.06 -6.17 -2.17
N ILE A 60 -23.83 -5.76 -1.83
CA ILE A 60 -22.98 -4.96 -2.70
C ILE A 60 -22.67 -5.71 -3.99
N GLN A 61 -22.37 -7.01 -3.93
CA GLN A 61 -22.08 -7.84 -5.10
C GLN A 61 -23.22 -7.83 -6.12
N VAL A 62 -24.48 -7.91 -5.66
CA VAL A 62 -25.66 -7.85 -6.54
C VAL A 62 -25.85 -6.45 -7.12
N ALA A 63 -25.60 -5.39 -6.35
CA ALA A 63 -25.74 -4.00 -6.79
C ALA A 63 -24.52 -3.45 -7.54
N ARG A 64 -23.43 -4.22 -7.64
CA ARG A 64 -22.12 -3.76 -8.14
C ARG A 64 -22.19 -3.44 -9.63
N THR A 65 -21.98 -2.17 -9.96
CA THR A 65 -21.87 -1.72 -11.35
C THR A 65 -20.48 -2.05 -11.94
N PRO A 66 -20.33 -2.06 -13.29
CA PRO A 66 -19.01 -2.18 -13.92
C PRO A 66 -18.01 -1.12 -13.44
N ALA A 67 -18.46 0.14 -13.30
CA ALA A 67 -17.61 1.22 -12.82
C ALA A 67 -17.11 0.99 -11.38
N MET A 68 -17.98 0.53 -10.48
CA MET A 68 -17.56 0.14 -9.12
C MET A 68 -16.55 -1.00 -9.15
N ALA A 69 -16.77 -1.99 -10.02
CA ALA A 69 -15.89 -3.14 -10.14
C ALA A 69 -14.50 -2.77 -10.70
N ASP A 70 -14.45 -1.90 -11.70
CA ASP A 70 -13.20 -1.41 -12.29
C ASP A 70 -12.42 -0.55 -11.30
N ARG A 71 -13.12 0.33 -10.58
CA ARG A 71 -12.53 1.14 -9.50
C ARG A 71 -11.93 0.27 -8.39
N ALA A 72 -12.66 -0.75 -7.94
CA ALA A 72 -12.19 -1.68 -6.91
C ALA A 72 -11.04 -2.57 -7.38
N ARG A 73 -11.03 -2.97 -8.67
CA ARG A 73 -9.89 -3.67 -9.28
C ARG A 73 -8.64 -2.80 -9.33
N ALA A 74 -8.77 -1.54 -9.78
CA ALA A 74 -7.65 -0.61 -9.81
C ALA A 74 -7.06 -0.37 -8.41
N ASP A 75 -7.90 -0.27 -7.38
CA ASP A 75 -7.47 -0.12 -5.99
C ASP A 75 -7.02 -1.45 -5.33
N SER A 76 -6.76 -2.48 -6.13
CA SER A 76 -5.99 -3.65 -5.68
C SER A 76 -4.49 -3.44 -5.83
N GLU A 77 -4.07 -2.43 -6.59
CA GLU A 77 -2.67 -2.03 -6.74
C GLU A 77 -2.20 -1.22 -5.52
N GLU A 78 -1.20 -1.75 -4.81
CA GLU A 78 -0.58 -1.11 -3.64
C GLU A 78 0.38 0.01 -4.08
N SER A 79 -0.19 1.18 -4.39
CA SER A 79 0.55 2.25 -5.06
C SER A 79 0.06 3.63 -4.64
N ILE A 80 1.00 4.52 -4.27
CA ILE A 80 0.66 5.91 -3.92
C ILE A 80 0.04 6.66 -5.09
N TRP A 81 0.31 6.24 -6.33
CA TRP A 81 -0.21 6.84 -7.56
C TRP A 81 -1.71 6.64 -7.73
N ARG A 82 -2.35 5.80 -6.91
CA ARG A 82 -3.81 5.66 -6.85
C ARG A 82 -4.53 6.95 -6.39
N PHE A 83 -3.80 7.93 -5.88
CA PHE A 83 -4.27 9.29 -5.54
C PHE A 83 -4.14 10.30 -6.70
N ALA A 84 -3.70 9.88 -7.89
CA ALA A 84 -3.55 10.77 -9.05
C ALA A 84 -4.87 11.39 -9.54
N ASP A 85 -6.01 10.78 -9.22
CA ASP A 85 -7.32 11.37 -9.48
C ASP A 85 -7.65 12.59 -8.61
N VAL A 86 -6.97 12.74 -7.46
CA VAL A 86 -7.04 13.94 -6.60
C VAL A 86 -5.97 14.96 -6.99
N LEU A 87 -4.78 14.49 -7.38
CA LEU A 87 -3.58 15.32 -7.53
C LEU A 87 -3.22 15.67 -8.98
N GLY A 88 -3.89 15.06 -9.96
CA GLY A 88 -3.74 15.33 -11.38
C GLY A 88 -2.55 14.63 -12.03
N GLU A 89 -2.42 14.81 -13.34
CA GLU A 89 -1.50 14.05 -14.20
C GLU A 89 -0.01 14.21 -13.85
N LYS A 90 0.39 15.35 -13.26
CA LYS A 90 1.77 15.58 -12.81
C LYS A 90 2.14 14.74 -11.59
N PHE A 91 1.16 14.15 -10.90
CA PHE A 91 1.37 13.24 -9.78
C PHE A 91 1.69 11.82 -10.27
N ASN A 92 2.93 11.62 -10.71
CA ASN A 92 3.40 10.35 -11.24
C ASN A 92 4.87 10.09 -10.87
N ALA A 93 5.28 8.81 -10.91
CA ALA A 93 6.62 8.38 -10.52
C ALA A 93 7.75 9.06 -11.31
N ALA A 94 7.55 9.32 -12.61
CA ALA A 94 8.56 9.95 -13.45
C ALA A 94 8.82 11.41 -13.05
N SER A 95 7.80 12.10 -12.56
CA SER A 95 7.88 13.51 -12.13
C SER A 95 8.27 13.66 -10.66
N LEU A 96 8.13 12.59 -9.86
CA LEU A 96 8.25 12.61 -8.40
C LEU A 96 9.15 11.48 -7.88
N PRO A 97 10.44 11.42 -8.28
CA PRO A 97 11.32 10.32 -7.91
C PRO A 97 11.59 10.22 -6.39
N LYS A 98 11.61 11.34 -5.66
CA LYS A 98 11.79 11.29 -4.19
C LYS A 98 10.53 10.76 -3.50
N LEU A 99 9.35 11.16 -3.98
CA LEU A 99 8.10 10.60 -3.48
C LEU A 99 7.98 9.11 -3.83
N ALA A 100 8.44 8.69 -5.01
CA ALA A 100 8.48 7.28 -5.41
C ALA A 100 9.34 6.46 -4.43
N ALA A 101 10.56 6.91 -4.15
CA ALA A 101 11.46 6.24 -3.20
C ALA A 101 10.88 6.19 -1.77
N LEU A 102 10.28 7.29 -1.30
CA LEU A 102 9.56 7.32 -0.02
C LEU A 102 8.40 6.31 -0.02
N SER A 103 7.59 6.27 -1.08
CA SER A 103 6.45 5.36 -1.23
C SER A 103 6.86 3.89 -1.16
N GLU A 104 7.95 3.50 -1.83
CA GLU A 104 8.46 2.13 -1.77
C GLU A 104 8.82 1.72 -0.34
N ARG A 105 9.46 2.61 0.42
CA ARG A 105 9.78 2.36 1.83
C ARG A 105 8.54 2.33 2.72
N LEU A 106 7.51 3.13 2.42
CA LEU A 106 6.22 3.07 3.13
C LEU A 106 5.50 1.74 2.90
N ILE A 107 5.46 1.26 1.65
CA ILE A 107 4.90 -0.06 1.30
C ILE A 107 5.64 -1.15 2.07
N LYS A 108 6.98 -1.13 2.03
CA LYS A 108 7.79 -2.11 2.78
C LYS A 108 7.55 -2.04 4.29
N THR A 109 7.38 -0.85 4.84
CA THR A 109 7.13 -0.63 6.26
C THR A 109 5.77 -1.18 6.68
N GLU A 110 4.72 -0.89 5.91
CA GLU A 110 3.38 -1.44 6.16
C GLU A 110 3.42 -2.97 6.15
N ASP A 111 4.05 -3.55 5.13
CA ASP A 111 4.13 -5.00 4.94
C ASP A 111 4.74 -5.71 6.17
N VAL A 112 5.87 -5.22 6.67
CA VAL A 112 6.57 -5.84 7.82
C VAL A 112 5.86 -5.63 9.15
N VAL A 113 5.10 -4.54 9.31
CA VAL A 113 4.31 -4.25 10.51
C VAL A 113 3.02 -5.08 10.56
N VAL A 114 2.36 -5.23 9.41
CA VAL A 114 1.02 -5.83 9.34
C VAL A 114 1.06 -7.35 9.28
N LYS A 115 2.03 -7.94 8.57
CA LYS A 115 2.14 -9.40 8.39
C LYS A 115 2.04 -10.21 9.69
N PRO A 116 2.73 -9.85 10.79
CA PRO A 116 2.64 -10.60 12.05
C PRO A 116 1.22 -10.64 12.63
N ALA A 117 0.50 -9.51 12.63
CA ALA A 117 -0.88 -9.47 13.11
C ALA A 117 -1.80 -10.33 12.23
N LYS A 118 -1.65 -10.28 10.90
CA LYS A 118 -2.44 -11.12 9.99
C LYS A 118 -2.21 -12.61 10.22
N LYS A 119 -0.96 -12.99 10.51
CA LYS A 119 -0.60 -14.37 10.84
C LYS A 119 -1.15 -14.79 12.21
N GLY A 120 -1.09 -13.90 13.21
CA GLY A 120 -1.57 -14.17 14.57
C GLY A 120 -3.09 -14.33 14.65
N PHE A 121 -3.84 -13.41 14.03
CA PHE A 121 -5.32 -13.45 14.06
C PHE A 121 -5.91 -14.45 13.06
N ASN A 122 -5.26 -14.64 11.90
CA ASN A 122 -5.63 -15.63 10.88
C ASN A 122 -7.12 -15.65 10.48
N ARG A 123 -7.81 -14.49 10.46
CA ARG A 123 -9.23 -14.40 10.07
C ARG A 123 -9.43 -14.90 8.63
N PRO A 124 -10.38 -15.81 8.35
CA PRO A 124 -10.67 -16.24 6.98
C PRO A 124 -11.28 -15.10 6.16
N ARG A 125 -10.93 -15.02 4.88
CA ARG A 125 -11.51 -14.03 3.94
C ARG A 125 -13.01 -14.30 3.69
N PRO A 126 -13.80 -13.30 3.28
CA PRO A 126 -15.25 -13.48 3.02
C PRO A 126 -15.59 -14.68 2.13
N TYR A 127 -14.89 -14.81 0.99
CA TYR A 127 -15.07 -15.92 0.04
C TYR A 127 -14.58 -17.29 0.54
N VAL A 128 -13.80 -17.32 1.63
CA VAL A 128 -13.40 -18.58 2.27
C VAL A 128 -14.58 -19.10 3.09
N LEU A 129 -15.17 -18.22 3.90
CA LEU A 129 -16.26 -18.54 4.83
C LEU A 129 -17.62 -18.71 4.11
N ASN A 130 -17.89 -17.93 3.07
CA ASN A 130 -19.12 -18.01 2.29
C ASN A 130 -18.81 -18.15 0.78
N LYS A 131 -19.20 -19.28 0.19
CA LYS A 131 -18.92 -19.60 -1.23
C LYS A 131 -19.76 -18.82 -2.23
N LEU A 132 -20.80 -18.11 -1.79
CA LEU A 132 -21.59 -17.21 -2.64
C LEU A 132 -20.88 -15.88 -2.94
N VAL A 133 -19.86 -15.54 -2.16
CA VAL A 133 -19.05 -14.34 -2.41
C VAL A 133 -18.13 -14.60 -3.61
N GLU A 134 -18.31 -13.80 -4.65
CA GLU A 134 -17.52 -13.79 -5.89
C GLU A 134 -16.56 -12.57 -5.87
N PRO A 135 -15.33 -12.76 -5.38
CA PRO A 135 -14.40 -11.67 -5.19
C PRO A 135 -13.83 -11.16 -6.52
N LEU A 136 -13.64 -9.84 -6.61
CA LEU A 136 -12.87 -9.22 -7.68
C LEU A 136 -11.38 -9.42 -7.40
N ARG A 137 -10.83 -10.57 -7.76
CA ARG A 137 -9.39 -10.83 -7.63
C ARG A 137 -8.67 -10.36 -8.89
N ALA A 138 -7.67 -9.50 -8.72
CA ALA A 138 -6.62 -9.36 -9.72
C ALA A 138 -5.85 -10.69 -9.79
N GLY A 139 -5.72 -11.26 -10.98
CA GLY A 139 -4.99 -12.50 -11.17
C GLY A 139 -3.51 -12.26 -10.90
N THR A 140 -3.02 -12.71 -9.73
CA THR A 140 -1.80 -13.51 -9.54
C THR A 140 -1.55 -13.68 -8.05
N SER A 141 -1.58 -14.95 -7.61
CA SER A 141 -0.68 -15.53 -6.62
C SER A 141 -0.20 -14.61 -5.46
N SER A 142 -1.01 -14.50 -4.42
CA SER A 142 -0.45 -14.46 -3.07
C SER A 142 -1.11 -15.56 -2.24
N THR A 143 -0.29 -16.27 -1.47
CA THR A 143 -0.72 -17.19 -0.42
C THR A 143 -1.84 -16.53 0.39
N PRO A 144 -2.94 -17.22 0.73
CA PRO A 144 -4.05 -16.60 1.45
C PRO A 144 -3.54 -16.06 2.80
N SER A 145 -3.27 -14.76 2.87
CA SER A 145 -3.04 -14.07 4.14
C SER A 145 -4.39 -13.78 4.77
N GLY A 146 -4.43 -13.80 6.11
CA GLY A 146 -5.64 -13.51 6.89
C GLY A 146 -6.33 -12.20 6.48
N ALA A 147 -7.59 -12.04 6.81
CA ALA A 147 -8.38 -10.86 6.47
C ALA A 147 -8.10 -9.68 7.44
N TRP A 148 -7.60 -9.95 8.64
CA TRP A 148 -7.53 -8.99 9.74
C TRP A 148 -6.10 -8.57 10.12
N PRO A 149 -5.80 -7.27 10.20
CA PRO A 149 -6.53 -6.17 9.57
C PRO A 149 -6.37 -6.19 8.04
N SER A 150 -7.08 -5.31 7.34
CA SER A 150 -6.87 -5.11 5.90
C SER A 150 -5.56 -4.39 5.59
N GLY A 151 -4.56 -5.10 5.06
CA GLY A 151 -3.29 -4.51 4.62
C GLY A 151 -3.43 -3.43 3.56
N HIS A 152 -4.20 -3.68 2.49
CA HIS A 152 -4.55 -2.65 1.50
C HIS A 152 -5.11 -1.38 2.17
N THR A 153 -6.05 -1.54 3.11
CA THR A 153 -6.62 -0.37 3.80
C THR A 153 -5.60 0.32 4.71
N THR A 154 -4.74 -0.44 5.40
CA THR A 154 -3.62 0.09 6.18
C THR A 154 -2.73 0.98 5.31
N LEU A 155 -2.31 0.47 4.15
CA LEU A 155 -1.45 1.20 3.23
C LEU A 155 -2.14 2.44 2.67
N GLY A 156 -3.39 2.32 2.20
CA GLY A 156 -4.16 3.45 1.68
C GLY A 156 -4.36 4.55 2.72
N THR A 157 -4.63 4.18 3.97
CA THR A 157 -4.76 5.13 5.09
C THR A 157 -3.43 5.80 5.41
N LEU A 158 -2.34 5.02 5.49
CA LEU A 158 -0.98 5.52 5.70
C LEU A 158 -0.60 6.54 4.62
N MET A 159 -0.74 6.18 3.33
CA MET A 159 -0.44 7.06 2.21
C MET A 159 -1.31 8.33 2.21
N GLY A 160 -2.60 8.18 2.50
CA GLY A 160 -3.53 9.31 2.63
C GLY A 160 -3.09 10.31 3.68
N ILE A 161 -2.68 9.83 4.87
CA ILE A 161 -2.19 10.69 5.95
C ILE A 161 -0.86 11.37 5.56
N VAL A 162 0.07 10.63 4.95
CA VAL A 162 1.35 11.18 4.49
C VAL A 162 1.12 12.30 3.47
N LEU A 163 0.30 12.06 2.44
CA LEU A 163 -0.02 13.07 1.43
C LEU A 163 -0.78 14.26 2.03
N ALA A 164 -1.73 14.02 2.93
CA ALA A 164 -2.47 15.09 3.61
C ALA A 164 -1.56 15.98 4.48
N ASN A 165 -0.50 15.41 5.05
CA ASN A 165 0.51 16.18 5.77
C ASN A 165 1.45 16.95 4.82
N MET A 166 1.69 16.42 3.61
CA MET A 166 2.46 17.13 2.59
C MET A 166 1.68 18.30 1.96
N LEU A 167 0.37 18.12 1.80
CA LEU A 167 -0.56 19.02 1.12
C LEU A 167 -1.78 19.33 2.01
N PRO A 168 -1.63 20.10 3.11
CA PRO A 168 -2.74 20.44 4.00
C PRO A 168 -3.95 21.07 3.29
N GLU A 169 -3.71 21.78 2.18
CA GLU A 169 -4.74 22.40 1.32
C GLU A 169 -5.65 21.39 0.60
N LYS A 170 -5.25 20.12 0.51
CA LYS A 170 -6.02 19.02 -0.11
C LYS A 170 -6.37 17.90 0.88
N LYS A 171 -6.24 18.18 2.19
CA LYS A 171 -6.35 17.18 3.25
C LYS A 171 -7.70 16.46 3.22
N ALA A 172 -8.80 17.17 3.00
CA ALA A 172 -10.13 16.57 2.99
C ALA A 172 -10.29 15.58 1.81
N GLU A 173 -9.86 15.98 0.62
CA GLU A 173 -9.96 15.20 -0.61
C GLU A 173 -9.05 13.97 -0.56
N LEU A 174 -7.83 14.13 -0.04
CA LEU A 174 -6.89 13.02 0.15
C LEU A 174 -7.39 12.01 1.17
N MET A 175 -7.92 12.46 2.31
CA MET A 175 -8.47 11.55 3.30
C MET A 175 -9.76 10.87 2.81
N HIS A 176 -10.60 11.57 2.03
CA HIS A 176 -11.75 10.96 1.36
C HIS A 176 -11.33 9.87 0.38
N ARG A 177 -10.31 10.12 -0.45
CA ARG A 177 -9.78 9.14 -1.40
C ARG A 177 -9.18 7.91 -0.71
N ALA A 178 -8.48 8.12 0.41
CA ALA A 178 -7.95 7.04 1.24
C ALA A 178 -9.08 6.18 1.86
N TRP A 179 -10.18 6.82 2.27
CA TRP A 179 -11.36 6.13 2.76
C TRP A 179 -12.00 5.25 1.68
N GLU A 180 -12.18 5.80 0.48
CA GLU A 180 -12.69 5.10 -0.70
C GLU A 180 -11.81 3.90 -1.08
N TYR A 181 -10.49 4.06 -1.04
CA TYR A 181 -9.53 2.98 -1.33
C TYR A 181 -9.74 1.76 -0.42
N GLY A 182 -10.00 1.99 0.86
CA GLY A 182 -10.35 0.93 1.82
C GLY A 182 -11.74 0.33 1.57
N ASP A 183 -12.75 1.16 1.29
CA ASP A 183 -14.12 0.71 1.03
C ASP A 183 -14.21 -0.15 -0.24
N ASN A 184 -13.37 0.15 -1.24
CA ASN A 184 -13.22 -0.65 -2.44
C ASN A 184 -12.82 -2.12 -2.16
N ARG A 185 -12.25 -2.40 -0.99
CA ARG A 185 -11.93 -3.79 -0.57
C ARG A 185 -13.19 -4.59 -0.16
N VAL A 186 -14.22 -3.92 0.35
CA VAL A 186 -15.54 -4.50 0.62
C VAL A 186 -16.29 -4.70 -0.70
N ILE A 187 -16.25 -3.72 -1.61
CA ILE A 187 -16.84 -3.82 -2.95
C ILE A 187 -16.23 -4.98 -3.75
N ALA A 188 -14.92 -5.19 -3.61
CA ALA A 188 -14.23 -6.32 -4.20
C ALA A 188 -14.54 -7.67 -3.53
N GLY A 189 -15.23 -7.70 -2.38
CA GLY A 189 -15.57 -8.94 -1.66
C GLY A 189 -14.36 -9.65 -1.04
N VAL A 190 -13.26 -8.94 -0.79
CA VAL A 190 -12.01 -9.51 -0.26
C VAL A 190 -11.77 -9.19 1.22
N HIS A 191 -12.53 -8.26 1.78
CA HIS A 191 -12.46 -7.85 3.18
C HIS A 191 -13.85 -7.57 3.74
N TYR A 192 -14.02 -7.83 5.04
CA TYR A 192 -15.19 -7.39 5.81
C TYR A 192 -15.04 -5.91 6.17
N ARG A 193 -16.16 -5.25 6.51
CA ARG A 193 -16.15 -3.84 6.94
C ARG A 193 -15.23 -3.62 8.15
N SER A 194 -15.25 -4.51 9.13
CA SER A 194 -14.39 -4.44 10.31
C SER A 194 -12.90 -4.66 10.01
N ASP A 195 -12.54 -5.43 8.97
CA ASP A 195 -11.14 -5.52 8.53
C ASP A 195 -10.62 -4.16 8.04
N VAL A 196 -11.48 -3.43 7.32
CA VAL A 196 -11.20 -2.09 6.77
C VAL A 196 -11.07 -1.09 7.91
N GLU A 197 -11.99 -1.11 8.88
CA GLU A 197 -11.90 -0.26 10.07
C GLU A 197 -10.59 -0.48 10.84
N MET A 198 -10.18 -1.73 11.08
CA MET A 198 -8.90 -1.99 11.73
C MET A 198 -7.70 -1.66 10.85
N GLY A 199 -7.82 -1.78 9.54
CA GLY A 199 -6.82 -1.28 8.60
C GLY A 199 -6.61 0.23 8.72
N ARG A 200 -7.69 1.01 8.89
CA ARG A 200 -7.61 2.46 9.12
C ARG A 200 -6.88 2.80 10.42
N ILE A 201 -7.17 2.07 11.49
CA ILE A 201 -6.48 2.23 12.78
C ILE A 201 -4.99 1.91 12.61
N ALA A 202 -4.67 0.74 12.03
CA ALA A 202 -3.31 0.31 11.80
C ALA A 202 -2.52 1.34 10.96
N GLY A 203 -3.10 1.85 9.88
CA GLY A 203 -2.45 2.83 9.01
C GLY A 203 -2.19 4.14 9.73
N SER A 204 -3.13 4.57 10.58
CA SER A 204 -2.99 5.77 11.41
C SER A 204 -1.90 5.64 12.47
N VAL A 205 -1.81 4.47 13.13
CA VAL A 205 -0.75 4.18 14.11
C VAL A 205 0.62 4.19 13.43
N ILE A 206 0.76 3.50 12.29
CA ILE A 206 2.02 3.48 11.54
C ILE A 206 2.41 4.91 11.14
N ALA A 207 1.48 5.68 10.58
CA ALA A 207 1.72 7.07 10.18
C ALA A 207 2.21 7.93 11.34
N ALA A 208 1.61 7.80 12.53
CA ALA A 208 2.04 8.50 13.72
C ALA A 208 3.45 8.06 14.16
N SER A 209 3.72 6.75 14.19
CA SER A 209 5.03 6.20 14.60
C SER A 209 6.16 6.60 13.66
N LEU A 210 5.91 6.75 12.35
CA LEU A 210 6.89 7.22 11.39
C LEU A 210 7.45 8.60 11.74
N THR A 211 6.63 9.48 12.32
CA THR A 211 7.07 10.83 12.73
C THR A 211 8.15 10.83 13.82
N THR A 212 8.47 9.69 14.41
CA THR A 212 9.57 9.53 15.39
C THR A 212 10.90 9.17 14.74
N ARG A 213 10.92 8.81 13.45
CA ARG A 213 12.09 8.30 12.73
C ARG A 213 12.84 9.42 11.99
N PRO A 214 14.11 9.72 12.32
CA PRO A 214 14.88 10.80 11.67
C PRO A 214 14.99 10.64 10.15
N GLU A 215 15.22 9.42 9.67
CA GLU A 215 15.34 9.10 8.25
C GLU A 215 14.02 9.33 7.51
N TYR A 216 12.87 9.01 8.13
CA TYR A 216 11.56 9.34 7.57
C TYR A 216 11.36 10.85 7.47
N LYS A 217 11.69 11.63 8.51
CA LYS A 217 11.55 13.09 8.49
C LYS A 217 12.36 13.74 7.35
N SER A 218 13.58 13.27 7.15
CA SER A 218 14.46 13.76 6.08
C SER A 218 13.85 13.48 4.69
N GLU A 219 13.43 12.24 4.45
CA GLU A 219 12.87 11.82 3.17
C GLU A 219 11.49 12.43 2.91
N PHE A 220 10.65 12.52 3.94
CA PHE A 220 9.38 13.24 3.91
C PHE A 220 9.58 14.69 3.49
N THR A 221 10.51 15.42 4.12
CA THR A 221 10.76 16.83 3.81
C THR A 221 11.24 17.00 2.36
N ALA A 222 12.12 16.11 1.90
CA ALA A 222 12.63 16.14 0.54
C ALA A 222 11.54 15.84 -0.50
N ALA A 223 10.69 14.84 -0.24
CA ALA A 223 9.57 14.47 -1.09
C ALA A 223 8.45 15.53 -1.08
N GLN A 224 8.17 16.15 0.08
CA GLN A 224 7.20 17.24 0.20
C GLN A 224 7.62 18.44 -0.64
N LYS A 225 8.90 18.83 -0.58
CA LYS A 225 9.42 19.94 -1.39
C LYS A 225 9.28 19.66 -2.89
N GLU A 226 9.62 18.44 -3.31
CA GLU A 226 9.48 18.00 -4.71
C GLU A 226 8.01 18.02 -5.16
N LEU A 227 7.13 17.40 -4.38
CA LEU A 227 5.69 17.32 -4.66
C LEU A 227 5.08 18.72 -4.80
N ARG A 228 5.35 19.61 -3.85
CA ARG A 228 4.82 20.98 -3.88
C ARG A 228 5.35 21.76 -5.08
N ALA A 229 6.64 21.62 -5.40
CA ALA A 229 7.21 22.26 -6.59
C ALA A 229 6.57 21.78 -7.90
N VAL A 230 6.38 20.47 -8.07
CA VAL A 230 5.75 19.88 -9.27
C VAL A 230 4.30 20.30 -9.43
N LEU A 231 3.57 20.43 -8.32
CA LEU A 231 2.18 20.90 -8.31
C LEU A 231 2.04 22.43 -8.38
N GLY A 232 3.14 23.19 -8.38
CA GLY A 232 3.11 24.66 -8.42
C GLY A 232 2.58 25.30 -7.14
N LEU A 233 2.75 24.62 -6.00
CA LEU A 233 2.32 25.06 -4.69
C LEU A 233 3.47 25.78 -3.94
N PRO A 234 3.17 26.74 -3.05
CA PRO A 234 4.21 27.41 -2.25
C PRO A 234 4.94 26.41 -1.35
N ALA A 235 6.08 26.79 -0.77
CA ALA A 235 6.74 25.96 0.24
C ALA A 235 5.76 25.60 1.37
N ALA A 236 6.01 24.46 2.03
CA ALA A 236 5.20 24.06 3.17
C ALA A 236 5.29 25.13 4.29
N PRO A 237 4.17 25.42 4.99
CA PRO A 237 4.16 26.36 6.11
C PRO A 237 5.00 25.89 7.30
#